data_AF-A0A2Z4V234-F1
#
_entry.id   AF-A0A2Z4V234-F1
#
_cell.length_a   1.000
_cell.length_b   1.000
_cell.length_c   1.000
_cell.angle_alpha   90.00
_cell.angle_beta   90.00
_cell.angle_gamma   90.00
#
_symmetry.space_group_name_H-M   'P 1'
#
loop_
_entity.id
_entity.type
_entity.pdbx_description
1 polymer ?
#
loop_
_entity_poly.entity_id
_entity_poly.type
_entity_poly.pdbx_seq_one_letter_code
_entity_poly.pdbx_strand_id
1 'polypeptide(L)'
;MDTAGDSAGETLLRALRGSGFDAGVVSARPTDLLRRRRRTRAGWTAAAALVLAAGVLAADGSAPRPEATPAAGPAAAGALDPARLVRVPAEAWADTARVDFSAWPARGGRTADRGLLARALAAWAARPREVAVTAAPGTATGPPGHAPQLLYAGNVAGRAVVVLLDGDRVVRYGESADGPRGRELAFARTDEANVTTAAALALSRSADGGAGGTVRYLLAPWIAQAATRDLLRAGEEARPLAVAADGVTEEAAVPRTDGPGAPDGPDGVEASGAACGAWPALELTSSPRIVEEHAFVLADLGALTPVHLTYTPLPDGPGAVPARQPREATGPAARAAWAPVACRLRELRGGGVRAVNIWEFAGTELPDGAGRAVWSCTRASGWAGPGDVLVQLRPPAGPPQDVARSRGTAACGRFGQHLLAGTRWRSPAGRWYVLAAGSREVAAITADGAARGEAAGRALALPVAGPQGGAVVLTGRLASGVKITAIDGGAGGRD
;
A
#
# COMPACT_ATOMS: atom_id res chain seq x y z
N MET A 1 51.75 76.80 37.17
CA MET A 1 50.35 77.29 37.16
C MET A 1 49.96 77.41 35.70
N ASP A 2 49.75 76.31 34.99
CA ASP A 2 48.71 75.28 35.23
C ASP A 2 47.33 75.91 35.30
N THR A 3 46.28 75.42 34.66
CA THR A 3 46.09 74.22 33.82
C THR A 3 44.63 74.35 33.39
N ALA A 4 44.38 74.63 32.12
CA ALA A 4 43.05 74.45 31.53
C ALA A 4 43.11 73.96 30.06
N GLY A 5 44.32 73.71 29.55
CA GLY A 5 44.58 73.15 28.21
C GLY A 5 44.83 71.64 28.20
N ASP A 6 44.81 70.97 29.35
CA ASP A 6 45.35 69.61 29.48
C ASP A 6 44.29 68.49 29.59
N SER A 7 43.00 68.80 29.78
CA SER A 7 41.95 67.76 29.94
C SER A 7 41.28 67.32 28.63
N ALA A 8 41.28 68.15 27.58
CA ALA A 8 40.67 67.81 26.30
C ALA A 8 41.61 66.96 25.41
N GLY A 9 42.92 67.22 25.44
CA GLY A 9 43.92 66.50 24.66
C GLY A 9 44.17 65.07 25.15
N GLU A 10 44.19 64.86 26.46
CA GLU A 10 44.37 63.52 27.04
C GLU A 10 43.18 62.59 26.80
N THR A 11 41.96 63.14 26.77
CA THR A 11 40.74 62.35 26.52
C THR A 11 40.69 61.83 25.08
N LEU A 12 41.19 62.62 24.11
CA LEU A 12 41.27 62.22 22.71
C LEU A 12 42.36 61.15 22.47
N LEU A 13 43.52 61.28 23.10
CA LEU A 13 44.61 60.31 23.00
C LEU A 13 44.29 58.97 23.67
N ARG A 14 43.48 58.96 24.74
CA ARG A 14 43.04 57.75 25.44
C ARG A 14 41.97 56.98 24.64
N ALA A 15 41.13 57.66 23.86
CA ALA A 15 40.16 57.04 22.96
C ALA A 15 40.81 56.37 21.73
N LEU A 16 41.96 56.87 21.27
CA LEU A 16 42.68 56.36 20.11
C LEU A 16 43.59 55.14 20.40
N ARG A 17 43.75 54.73 21.67
CA ARG A 17 44.50 53.52 22.06
C ARG A 17 43.61 52.34 22.48
N GLY A 18 42.28 52.48 22.38
CA GLY A 18 41.35 51.39 22.61
C GLY A 18 41.41 50.37 21.46
N SER A 19 41.41 49.08 21.77
CA SER A 19 41.49 47.94 20.84
C SER A 19 40.30 47.78 19.88
N GLY A 20 39.52 48.84 19.65
CA GLY A 20 38.37 48.89 18.74
C GLY A 20 38.56 49.73 17.49
N PHE A 21 39.73 50.36 17.28
CA PHE A 21 40.01 51.17 16.08
C PHE A 21 41.16 50.58 15.26
N ASP A 22 40.79 49.72 14.31
CA ASP A 22 41.68 49.28 13.23
C ASP A 22 41.46 50.19 12.01
N ALA A 23 42.46 51.00 11.68
CA ALA A 23 42.44 51.91 10.52
C ALA A 23 42.64 51.19 9.17
N GLY A 24 42.64 49.85 9.15
CA GLY A 24 42.76 49.03 7.94
C GLY A 24 41.45 48.51 7.34
N VAL A 25 40.28 48.70 7.97
CA VAL A 25 39.04 48.07 7.51
C VAL A 25 38.06 49.10 6.92
N VAL A 26 38.23 49.39 5.63
CA VAL A 26 37.17 50.01 4.81
C VAL A 26 36.07 48.98 4.60
N SER A 27 35.08 48.98 5.49
CA SER A 27 33.86 48.22 5.28
C SER A 27 32.99 48.95 4.25
N ALA A 28 33.21 48.65 2.97
CA ALA A 28 32.32 49.04 1.88
C ALA A 28 30.97 48.34 2.08
N ARG A 29 30.07 48.97 2.85
CA ARG A 29 28.68 48.52 2.92
C ARG A 29 28.11 48.62 1.49
N PRO A 30 27.51 47.55 0.94
CA PRO A 30 26.96 47.59 -0.40
C PRO A 30 25.95 48.74 -0.49
N THR A 31 26.13 49.63 -1.46
CA THR A 31 25.16 50.70 -1.75
C THR A 31 23.78 50.09 -1.95
N ASP A 32 22.74 50.81 -1.53
CA ASP A 32 21.35 50.34 -1.47
C ASP A 32 20.83 49.74 -2.80
N LEU A 33 21.46 50.14 -3.92
CA LEU A 33 21.24 49.56 -5.24
C LEU A 33 21.55 48.05 -5.33
N LEU A 34 22.61 47.57 -4.68
CA LEU A 34 22.95 46.13 -4.65
C LEU A 34 21.98 45.34 -3.77
N ARG A 35 21.46 45.97 -2.70
CA ARG A 35 20.44 45.37 -1.82
C ARG A 35 19.09 45.28 -2.54
N ARG A 36 18.70 46.31 -3.30
CA ARG A 36 17.50 46.30 -4.15
C ARG A 36 17.61 45.32 -5.31
N ARG A 37 18.79 45.19 -5.92
CA ARG A 37 19.06 44.21 -6.99
C ARG A 37 19.08 42.77 -6.47
N ARG A 38 19.53 42.54 -5.23
CA ARG A 38 19.42 41.23 -4.55
C ARG A 38 17.98 40.91 -4.14
N ARG A 39 17.21 41.88 -3.65
CA ARG A 39 15.78 41.68 -3.30
C ARG A 39 14.92 41.41 -4.54
N THR A 40 15.17 42.10 -5.64
CA THR A 40 14.48 41.84 -6.92
C THR A 40 14.86 40.47 -7.47
N ARG A 41 16.15 40.09 -7.46
CA ARG A 41 16.58 38.73 -7.83
C ARG A 41 15.98 37.65 -6.92
N ALA A 42 15.92 37.90 -5.61
CA ALA A 42 15.28 37.01 -4.64
C ALA A 42 13.76 36.87 -4.89
N GLY A 43 13.09 37.96 -5.29
CA GLY A 43 11.70 37.96 -5.72
C GLY A 43 11.48 37.12 -6.99
N TRP A 44 12.37 37.26 -7.98
CA TRP A 44 12.34 36.44 -9.20
C TRP A 44 12.61 34.96 -8.93
N THR A 45 13.54 34.62 -8.03
CA THR A 45 13.78 33.22 -7.65
C THR A 45 12.60 32.63 -6.87
N ALA A 46 11.94 33.42 -6.01
CA ALA A 46 10.74 32.98 -5.31
C ALA A 46 9.56 32.77 -6.28
N ALA A 47 9.39 33.66 -7.26
CA ALA A 47 8.39 33.51 -8.31
C ALA A 47 8.67 32.28 -9.20
N ALA A 48 9.92 32.05 -9.59
CA ALA A 48 10.31 30.87 -10.35
C ALA A 48 10.12 29.58 -9.55
N ALA A 49 10.43 29.58 -8.25
CA ALA A 49 10.18 28.46 -7.35
C ALA A 49 8.67 28.19 -7.18
N LEU A 50 7.83 29.22 -7.11
CA LEU A 50 6.38 29.09 -7.07
C LEU A 50 5.80 28.54 -8.37
N VAL A 51 6.32 28.97 -9.53
CA VAL A 51 5.90 28.44 -10.84
C VAL A 51 6.33 26.98 -11.00
N LEU A 52 7.54 26.63 -10.56
CA LEU A 52 8.02 25.24 -10.57
C LEU A 52 7.23 24.38 -9.57
N ALA A 53 6.94 24.88 -8.37
CA ALA A 53 6.10 24.18 -7.39
C ALA A 53 4.67 23.99 -7.89
N ALA A 54 4.08 25.01 -8.55
CA ALA A 54 2.76 24.89 -9.17
C ALA A 54 2.78 23.92 -10.36
N GLY A 55 3.87 23.89 -11.15
CA GLY A 55 4.06 22.93 -12.23
C GLY A 55 4.21 21.49 -11.74
N VAL A 56 4.94 21.27 -10.64
CA VAL A 56 5.07 19.96 -9.99
C VAL A 56 3.73 19.53 -9.37
N LEU A 57 3.01 20.44 -8.71
CA LEU A 57 1.66 20.15 -8.20
C LEU A 57 0.65 19.84 -9.31
N ALA A 58 0.80 20.46 -10.49
CA ALA A 58 -0.01 20.16 -11.67
C ALA A 58 0.40 18.86 -12.39
N ALA A 59 1.62 18.36 -12.18
CA ALA A 59 2.14 17.13 -12.75
C ALA A 59 1.96 15.91 -11.84
N ASP A 60 2.01 16.09 -10.51
CA ASP A 60 1.73 15.06 -9.50
C ASP A 60 0.22 14.84 -9.30
N GLY A 61 -0.60 15.81 -9.67
CA GLY A 61 -2.01 15.59 -9.92
C GLY A 61 -2.15 14.76 -11.20
N SER A 62 -2.30 13.44 -11.08
CA SER A 62 -2.90 12.66 -12.17
C SER A 62 -4.18 13.38 -12.58
N ALA A 63 -4.16 14.01 -13.76
CA ALA A 63 -5.33 14.72 -14.27
C ALA A 63 -6.51 13.73 -14.19
N PRO A 64 -7.66 14.11 -13.61
CA PRO A 64 -8.83 13.27 -13.69
C PRO A 64 -9.02 12.99 -15.18
N ARG A 65 -8.98 11.70 -15.53
CA ARG A 65 -9.32 11.23 -16.88
C ARG A 65 -10.60 11.97 -17.25
N PRO A 66 -10.68 12.65 -18.41
CA PRO A 66 -11.90 13.32 -18.79
C PRO A 66 -13.02 12.28 -18.66
N GLU A 67 -14.02 12.56 -17.81
CA GLU A 67 -15.21 11.74 -17.75
C GLU A 67 -15.70 11.62 -19.18
N ALA A 68 -15.70 10.39 -19.71
CA ALA A 68 -16.26 10.14 -21.03
C ALA A 68 -17.67 10.72 -21.01
N THR A 69 -17.90 11.74 -21.84
CA THR A 69 -19.23 12.30 -22.01
C THR A 69 -20.12 11.13 -22.38
N PRO A 70 -21.22 10.87 -21.63
CA PRO A 70 -22.05 9.70 -21.91
C PRO A 70 -22.43 9.73 -23.38
N ALA A 71 -22.10 8.68 -24.11
CA ALA A 71 -22.43 8.60 -25.52
C ALA A 71 -23.96 8.70 -25.64
N ALA A 72 -24.47 9.82 -26.11
CA ALA A 72 -25.89 9.95 -26.40
C ALA A 72 -26.15 9.21 -27.71
N GLY A 73 -26.91 8.10 -27.67
CA GLY A 73 -27.23 7.34 -28.88
C GLY A 73 -27.72 5.90 -28.62
N PRO A 74 -28.11 5.18 -29.68
CA PRO A 74 -28.65 3.81 -29.60
C PRO A 74 -27.67 2.79 -29.00
N ALA A 75 -26.37 3.04 -29.08
CA ALA A 75 -25.35 2.22 -28.42
C ALA A 75 -25.44 2.29 -26.88
N ALA A 76 -25.64 3.48 -26.31
CA ALA A 76 -25.84 3.65 -24.87
C ALA A 76 -27.21 3.14 -24.41
N ALA A 77 -28.26 3.30 -25.24
CA ALA A 77 -29.56 2.68 -24.95
C ALA A 77 -29.46 1.14 -24.92
N GLY A 78 -28.66 0.55 -25.82
CA GLY A 78 -28.38 -0.88 -25.82
C GLY A 78 -27.60 -1.39 -24.62
N ALA A 79 -26.71 -0.57 -24.05
CA ALA A 79 -25.97 -0.91 -22.84
C ALA A 79 -26.85 -0.96 -21.58
N LEU A 80 -28.00 -0.28 -21.60
CA LEU A 80 -28.95 -0.21 -20.49
C LEU A 80 -30.14 -1.18 -20.63
N ASP A 81 -30.14 -2.03 -21.66
CA ASP A 81 -31.17 -3.05 -21.86
C ASP A 81 -30.85 -4.33 -21.06
N PRO A 82 -31.65 -4.70 -20.05
CA PRO A 82 -31.43 -5.92 -19.27
C PRO A 82 -31.50 -7.21 -20.10
N ALA A 83 -32.16 -7.19 -21.26
CA ALA A 83 -32.20 -8.35 -22.17
C ALA A 83 -30.88 -8.56 -22.92
N ARG A 84 -30.02 -7.54 -22.99
CA ARG A 84 -28.74 -7.57 -23.71
C ARG A 84 -27.53 -7.85 -22.83
N LEU A 85 -27.73 -8.04 -21.52
CA LEU A 85 -26.67 -8.40 -20.58
C LEU A 85 -25.93 -9.65 -21.07
N VAL A 86 -24.60 -9.58 -21.09
CA VAL A 86 -23.75 -10.71 -21.48
C VAL A 86 -23.85 -11.79 -20.41
N ARG A 87 -23.98 -13.05 -20.84
CA ARG A 87 -24.02 -14.22 -19.96
C ARG A 87 -23.01 -15.23 -20.45
N VAL A 88 -22.14 -15.65 -19.53
CA VAL A 88 -21.09 -16.63 -19.82
C VAL A 88 -21.60 -18.04 -19.47
N PRO A 89 -21.32 -19.06 -20.29
CA PRO A 89 -21.67 -20.45 -19.98
C PRO A 89 -21.10 -20.90 -18.63
N ALA A 90 -21.83 -21.76 -17.92
CA ALA A 90 -21.47 -22.21 -16.57
C ALA A 90 -20.07 -22.82 -16.46
N GLU A 91 -19.62 -23.51 -17.50
CA GLU A 91 -18.37 -24.27 -17.54
C GLU A 91 -17.21 -23.54 -18.24
N ALA A 92 -17.42 -22.30 -18.71
CA ALA A 92 -16.42 -21.57 -19.49
C ALA A 92 -15.10 -21.33 -18.73
N TRP A 93 -15.16 -21.22 -17.40
CA TRP A 93 -13.98 -21.04 -16.54
C TRP A 93 -13.02 -22.23 -16.55
N ALA A 94 -13.52 -23.43 -16.90
CA ALA A 94 -12.70 -24.63 -16.93
C ALA A 94 -12.04 -24.87 -18.30
N ASP A 95 -12.39 -24.08 -19.30
CA ASP A 95 -11.87 -24.16 -20.68
C ASP A 95 -11.46 -22.77 -21.16
N THR A 96 -10.59 -22.12 -20.39
CA THR A 96 -10.07 -20.78 -20.70
C THR A 96 -8.69 -20.59 -20.10
N ALA A 97 -7.83 -19.86 -20.81
CA ALA A 97 -6.57 -19.37 -20.26
C ALA A 97 -6.75 -18.10 -19.40
N ARG A 98 -7.93 -17.47 -19.45
CA ARG A 98 -8.30 -16.29 -18.66
C ARG A 98 -9.24 -16.68 -17.54
N VAL A 99 -8.65 -17.12 -16.43
CA VAL A 99 -9.38 -17.47 -15.20
C VAL A 99 -9.52 -16.21 -14.35
N ASP A 100 -10.44 -15.33 -14.78
CA ASP A 100 -10.76 -14.05 -14.14
C ASP A 100 -12.27 -13.77 -14.15
N PHE A 101 -12.71 -12.55 -13.83
CA PHE A 101 -14.14 -12.20 -13.82
C PHE A 101 -14.84 -12.40 -15.17
N SER A 102 -14.12 -12.34 -16.30
CA SER A 102 -14.70 -12.59 -17.62
C SER A 102 -15.16 -14.05 -17.81
N ALA A 103 -14.66 -14.98 -17.00
CA ALA A 103 -15.07 -16.38 -17.02
C ALA A 103 -16.21 -16.72 -16.03
N TRP A 104 -16.72 -15.74 -15.28
CA TRP A 104 -17.79 -15.96 -14.31
C TRP A 104 -19.17 -16.09 -14.98
N PRO A 105 -19.90 -17.20 -14.78
CA PRO A 105 -21.29 -17.29 -15.22
C PRO A 105 -22.21 -16.48 -14.31
N ALA A 106 -23.37 -16.10 -14.84
CA ALA A 106 -24.43 -15.48 -14.05
C ALA A 106 -24.99 -16.48 -13.01
N ARG A 107 -24.87 -16.16 -11.72
CA ARG A 107 -25.42 -16.99 -10.61
C ARG A 107 -26.47 -16.25 -9.78
N GLY A 108 -27.25 -17.01 -9.01
CA GLY A 108 -28.29 -16.49 -8.12
C GLY A 108 -29.72 -16.57 -8.69
N GLY A 109 -30.69 -16.60 -7.78
CA GLY A 109 -32.10 -16.87 -8.10
C GLY A 109 -32.86 -15.71 -8.78
N ARG A 110 -32.25 -14.53 -8.96
CA ARG A 110 -32.87 -13.34 -9.56
C ARG A 110 -32.25 -12.97 -10.91
N THR A 111 -31.47 -13.85 -11.51
CA THR A 111 -30.79 -13.62 -12.81
C THR A 111 -31.74 -13.41 -13.99
N ALA A 112 -33.02 -13.77 -13.86
CA ALA A 112 -34.06 -13.52 -14.85
C ALA A 112 -35.01 -12.36 -14.49
N ASP A 113 -34.83 -11.71 -13.32
CA ASP A 113 -35.67 -10.61 -12.86
C ASP A 113 -35.34 -9.32 -13.63
N ARG A 114 -36.01 -9.14 -14.77
CA ARG A 114 -35.80 -7.98 -15.65
C ARG A 114 -36.08 -6.65 -14.95
N GLY A 115 -36.99 -6.62 -13.97
CA GLY A 115 -37.30 -5.40 -13.23
C GLY A 115 -36.15 -4.97 -12.34
N LEU A 116 -35.57 -5.92 -11.59
CA LEU A 116 -34.38 -5.69 -10.78
C LEU A 116 -33.17 -5.28 -11.64
N LEU A 117 -32.94 -6.00 -12.73
CA LEU A 117 -31.81 -5.72 -13.64
C LEU A 117 -31.94 -4.35 -14.30
N ALA A 118 -33.14 -3.95 -14.72
CA ALA A 118 -33.40 -2.61 -15.27
C ALA A 118 -33.14 -1.52 -14.22
N ARG A 119 -33.55 -1.73 -12.97
CA ARG A 119 -33.26 -0.77 -11.88
C ARG A 119 -31.77 -0.64 -11.60
N ALA A 120 -31.03 -1.75 -11.59
CA ALA A 120 -29.59 -1.74 -11.38
C ALA A 120 -28.87 -0.93 -12.49
N LEU A 121 -29.22 -1.19 -13.76
CA LEU A 121 -28.67 -0.46 -14.91
C LEU A 121 -29.05 1.03 -14.90
N ALA A 122 -30.30 1.35 -14.58
CA ALA A 122 -30.77 2.72 -14.47
C ALA A 122 -30.08 3.49 -13.32
N ALA A 123 -29.90 2.85 -12.16
CA ALA A 123 -29.20 3.43 -11.02
C ALA A 123 -27.73 3.74 -11.36
N TRP A 124 -27.06 2.83 -12.08
CA TRP A 124 -25.70 3.06 -12.56
C TRP A 124 -25.64 4.18 -13.62
N ALA A 125 -26.57 4.22 -14.56
CA ALA A 125 -26.55 5.23 -15.61
C ALA A 125 -26.83 6.64 -15.08
N ALA A 126 -27.88 6.79 -14.27
CA ALA A 126 -28.35 8.09 -13.81
C ALA A 126 -27.66 8.58 -12.53
N ARG A 127 -27.19 7.66 -11.67
CA ARG A 127 -26.63 7.92 -10.33
C ARG A 127 -27.43 8.99 -9.56
N PRO A 128 -28.74 8.76 -9.32
CA PRO A 128 -29.57 9.73 -8.61
C PRO A 128 -29.07 9.89 -7.17
N ARG A 129 -29.34 11.05 -6.55
CA ARG A 129 -28.77 11.45 -5.25
C ARG A 129 -29.07 10.48 -4.12
N GLU A 130 -30.13 9.68 -4.24
CA GLU A 130 -30.57 8.69 -3.26
C GLU A 130 -29.81 7.35 -3.35
N VAL A 131 -28.86 7.22 -4.28
CA VAL A 131 -28.00 6.03 -4.42
C VAL A 131 -26.64 6.31 -3.81
N ALA A 132 -26.30 5.61 -2.73
CA ALA A 132 -24.97 5.71 -2.14
C ALA A 132 -23.93 5.10 -3.09
N VAL A 133 -22.87 5.85 -3.41
CA VAL A 133 -21.80 5.39 -4.31
C VAL A 133 -20.50 5.24 -3.54
N THR A 134 -19.88 4.07 -3.66
CA THR A 134 -18.54 3.79 -3.18
C THR A 134 -17.68 3.32 -4.35
N ALA A 135 -16.43 3.79 -4.44
CA ALA A 135 -15.53 3.42 -5.51
C ALA A 135 -14.11 3.28 -4.99
N ALA A 136 -13.42 2.21 -5.38
CA ALA A 136 -12.00 2.08 -5.11
C ALA A 136 -11.21 3.21 -5.82
N PRO A 137 -10.07 3.67 -5.27
CA PRO A 137 -9.26 4.72 -5.88
C PRO A 137 -8.95 4.44 -7.36
N GLY A 138 -9.13 5.47 -8.20
CA GLY A 138 -8.88 5.40 -9.64
C GLY A 138 -9.93 4.61 -10.45
N THR A 139 -11.03 4.16 -9.84
CA THR A 139 -12.12 3.46 -10.56
C THR A 139 -13.03 4.45 -11.26
N ALA A 140 -13.26 4.27 -12.57
CA ALA A 140 -14.25 5.05 -13.29
C ALA A 140 -15.67 4.66 -12.84
N THR A 141 -16.51 5.66 -12.53
CA THR A 141 -17.90 5.47 -12.06
C THR A 141 -18.96 5.89 -13.08
N GLY A 142 -18.52 6.31 -14.28
CA GLY A 142 -19.43 6.65 -15.39
C GLY A 142 -20.27 5.46 -15.87
N PRO A 143 -21.30 5.69 -16.70
CA PRO A 143 -22.18 4.64 -17.22
C PRO A 143 -21.41 3.58 -18.03
N PRO A 144 -22.00 2.38 -18.23
CA PRO A 144 -21.38 1.35 -19.05
C PRO A 144 -21.34 1.78 -20.52
N GLY A 145 -20.21 1.53 -21.19
CA GLY A 145 -20.04 1.86 -22.61
C GLY A 145 -20.63 0.81 -23.56
N HIS A 146 -20.90 -0.38 -23.05
CA HIS A 146 -21.43 -1.55 -23.75
C HIS A 146 -22.32 -2.36 -22.79
N ALA A 147 -23.05 -3.34 -23.29
CA ALA A 147 -23.88 -4.19 -22.42
C ALA A 147 -22.98 -4.97 -21.44
N PRO A 148 -23.13 -4.76 -20.12
CA PRO A 148 -22.26 -5.40 -19.14
C PRO A 148 -22.59 -6.89 -19.01
N GLN A 149 -21.62 -7.65 -18.52
CA GLN A 149 -21.79 -9.07 -18.19
C GLN A 149 -22.45 -9.21 -16.82
N LEU A 150 -23.48 -10.07 -16.74
CA LEU A 150 -24.13 -10.42 -15.48
C LEU A 150 -23.31 -11.48 -14.75
N LEU A 151 -22.80 -11.15 -13.56
CA LEU A 151 -22.07 -12.07 -12.69
C LEU A 151 -23.00 -12.70 -11.64
N TYR A 152 -23.90 -11.90 -11.07
CA TYR A 152 -24.80 -12.35 -10.02
C TYR A 152 -26.10 -11.54 -9.97
N ALA A 153 -27.20 -12.20 -9.64
CA ALA A 153 -28.40 -11.52 -9.16
C ALA A 153 -29.16 -12.42 -8.16
N GLY A 154 -29.34 -11.97 -6.92
CA GLY A 154 -29.95 -12.77 -5.86
C GLY A 154 -30.27 -11.97 -4.60
N ASN A 155 -30.88 -12.64 -3.62
CA ASN A 155 -31.17 -12.06 -2.31
C ASN A 155 -30.09 -12.47 -1.31
N VAL A 156 -29.42 -11.50 -0.69
CA VAL A 156 -28.35 -11.73 0.29
C VAL A 156 -28.61 -10.86 1.50
N ALA A 157 -28.76 -11.48 2.68
CA ALA A 157 -29.00 -10.79 3.95
C ALA A 157 -30.13 -9.72 3.88
N GLY A 158 -31.28 -10.09 3.31
CA GLY A 158 -32.44 -9.19 3.18
C GLY A 158 -32.31 -8.10 2.10
N ARG A 159 -31.29 -8.17 1.25
CA ARG A 159 -31.06 -7.22 0.14
C ARG A 159 -31.08 -7.93 -1.21
N ALA A 160 -31.69 -7.30 -2.21
CA ALA A 160 -31.52 -7.72 -3.59
C ALA A 160 -30.19 -7.15 -4.12
N VAL A 161 -29.30 -8.02 -4.59
CA VAL A 161 -27.95 -7.68 -5.04
C VAL A 161 -27.80 -8.07 -6.51
N VAL A 162 -27.21 -7.17 -7.31
CA VAL A 162 -26.81 -7.43 -8.70
C VAL A 162 -25.34 -7.11 -8.86
N VAL A 163 -24.58 -8.01 -9.48
CA VAL A 163 -23.16 -7.81 -9.77
C VAL A 163 -22.95 -7.87 -11.28
N LEU A 164 -22.30 -6.83 -11.81
CA LEU A 164 -22.03 -6.63 -13.23
C LEU A 164 -20.52 -6.45 -13.46
N LEU A 165 -20.03 -6.94 -14.59
CA LEU A 165 -18.69 -6.66 -15.11
C LEU A 165 -18.80 -5.80 -16.37
N ASP A 166 -17.99 -4.75 -16.46
CA ASP A 166 -17.91 -3.85 -17.62
C ASP A 166 -16.45 -3.50 -17.86
N GLY A 167 -15.84 -4.16 -18.85
CA GLY A 167 -14.40 -4.03 -19.12
C GLY A 167 -13.55 -4.42 -17.90
N ASP A 168 -12.87 -3.42 -17.34
CA ASP A 168 -11.90 -3.53 -16.24
C ASP A 168 -12.48 -3.14 -14.87
N ARG A 169 -13.81 -3.10 -14.72
CA ARG A 169 -14.48 -2.81 -13.45
C ARG A 169 -15.65 -3.74 -13.16
N VAL A 170 -15.79 -4.07 -11.87
CA VAL A 170 -16.97 -4.74 -11.32
C VAL A 170 -17.83 -3.72 -10.59
N VAL A 171 -19.15 -3.82 -10.77
CA VAL A 171 -20.16 -2.98 -10.14
C VAL A 171 -21.13 -3.85 -9.36
N ARG A 172 -21.27 -3.59 -8.06
CA ARG A 172 -22.30 -4.19 -7.20
C ARG A 172 -23.39 -3.17 -6.95
N TYR A 173 -24.60 -3.49 -7.37
CA TYR A 173 -25.84 -2.81 -6.98
C TYR A 173 -26.49 -3.55 -5.81
N GLY A 174 -27.03 -2.81 -4.85
CA GLY A 174 -27.86 -3.36 -3.77
C GLY A 174 -29.09 -2.50 -3.52
N GLU A 175 -30.23 -3.14 -3.22
CA GLU A 175 -31.45 -2.49 -2.71
C GLU A 175 -32.10 -3.38 -1.65
N SER A 176 -33.05 -2.84 -0.88
CA SER A 176 -33.87 -3.68 0.02
C SER A 176 -34.59 -4.76 -0.78
N ALA A 177 -34.67 -5.99 -0.24
CA ALA A 177 -35.39 -7.08 -0.91
C ALA A 177 -36.89 -6.77 -1.10
N ASP A 178 -37.45 -5.90 -0.26
CA ASP A 178 -38.87 -5.51 -0.27
C ASP A 178 -39.17 -4.30 -1.18
N GLY A 179 -38.15 -3.72 -1.83
CA GLY A 179 -38.34 -2.63 -2.77
C GLY A 179 -37.13 -1.68 -2.92
N PRO A 180 -37.25 -0.63 -3.74
CA PRO A 180 -36.12 0.19 -4.22
C PRO A 180 -35.56 1.18 -3.18
N ARG A 181 -35.64 0.87 -1.88
CA ARG A 181 -35.09 1.68 -0.78
C ARG A 181 -33.66 1.25 -0.47
N GLY A 182 -32.87 2.17 0.08
CA GLY A 182 -31.50 1.89 0.51
C GLY A 182 -30.62 1.42 -0.65
N ARG A 183 -30.71 2.09 -1.80
CA ARG A 183 -29.97 1.74 -3.01
C ARG A 183 -28.51 2.14 -2.88
N GLU A 184 -27.63 1.26 -3.32
CA GLU A 184 -26.19 1.48 -3.29
C GLU A 184 -25.52 0.96 -4.56
N LEU A 185 -24.39 1.57 -4.91
CA LEU A 185 -23.46 1.11 -5.92
C LEU A 185 -22.05 1.06 -5.32
N ALA A 186 -21.36 -0.05 -5.54
CA ALA A 186 -19.95 -0.20 -5.22
C ALA A 186 -19.17 -0.56 -6.49
N PHE A 187 -18.09 0.18 -6.74
CA PHE A 187 -17.22 0.01 -7.89
C PHE A 187 -15.84 -0.47 -7.47
N ALA A 188 -15.34 -1.51 -8.13
CA ALA A 188 -13.95 -1.97 -8.00
C ALA A 188 -13.29 -2.08 -9.36
N ARG A 189 -12.03 -1.67 -9.42
CA ARG A 189 -11.14 -2.00 -10.53
C ARG A 189 -10.76 -3.48 -10.52
N THR A 190 -10.57 -4.03 -11.69
CA THR A 190 -10.23 -5.44 -11.92
C THR A 190 -9.22 -5.63 -13.05
N ASP A 191 -8.37 -4.62 -13.32
CA ASP A 191 -7.32 -4.68 -14.34
C ASP A 191 -6.35 -5.83 -14.10
N GLU A 192 -6.08 -6.69 -15.08
CA GLU A 192 -5.20 -7.87 -14.89
C GLU A 192 -5.64 -8.77 -13.71
N ALA A 193 -6.93 -8.79 -13.39
CA ALA A 193 -7.45 -9.76 -12.44
C ALA A 193 -7.14 -11.19 -12.93
N ASN A 194 -6.93 -12.09 -11.98
CA ASN A 194 -6.45 -13.44 -12.22
C ASN A 194 -7.14 -14.44 -11.27
N VAL A 195 -6.69 -15.70 -11.29
CA VAL A 195 -7.30 -16.79 -10.52
C VAL A 195 -7.44 -16.50 -9.03
N THR A 196 -6.55 -15.70 -8.43
CA THR A 196 -6.58 -15.35 -7.00
C THR A 196 -7.31 -14.03 -6.72
N THR A 197 -7.04 -12.98 -7.50
CA THR A 197 -7.63 -11.65 -7.30
C THR A 197 -9.08 -11.53 -7.80
N ALA A 198 -9.50 -12.43 -8.70
CA ALA A 198 -10.88 -12.58 -9.14
C ALA A 198 -11.63 -13.70 -8.40
N ALA A 199 -11.11 -14.19 -7.28
CA ALA A 199 -11.66 -15.36 -6.59
C ALA A 199 -12.89 -15.07 -5.71
N ALA A 200 -13.10 -13.81 -5.31
CA ALA A 200 -14.17 -13.44 -4.39
C ALA A 200 -14.61 -11.98 -4.55
N LEU A 201 -15.89 -11.72 -4.27
CA LEU A 201 -16.49 -10.37 -4.17
C LEU A 201 -17.35 -10.24 -2.93
N ALA A 202 -17.20 -9.16 -2.16
CA ALA A 202 -18.07 -8.89 -1.01
C ALA A 202 -19.48 -8.47 -1.46
N LEU A 203 -20.51 -9.25 -1.12
CA LEU A 203 -21.90 -8.95 -1.53
C LEU A 203 -22.66 -8.13 -0.49
N SER A 204 -22.48 -8.48 0.79
CA SER A 204 -23.17 -7.85 1.91
C SER A 204 -22.23 -7.77 3.09
N ARG A 205 -22.31 -6.65 3.81
CA ARG A 205 -21.57 -6.40 5.06
C ARG A 205 -22.59 -6.06 6.14
N SER A 206 -22.45 -6.69 7.30
CA SER A 206 -23.21 -6.34 8.51
C SER A 206 -22.29 -5.71 9.54
N ALA A 207 -22.76 -4.63 10.15
CA ALA A 207 -22.13 -4.03 11.33
C ALA A 207 -22.68 -4.63 12.64
N ASP A 208 -23.77 -5.41 12.57
CA ASP A 208 -24.46 -5.95 13.75
C ASP A 208 -24.03 -7.40 14.02
N GLY A 209 -23.63 -7.70 15.26
CA GLY A 209 -23.44 -9.09 15.73
C GLY A 209 -22.36 -9.38 16.78
N GLY A 210 -21.57 -8.41 17.24
CA GLY A 210 -20.50 -8.62 18.22
C GLY A 210 -19.21 -7.89 17.85
N ALA A 211 -18.09 -8.22 18.51
CA ALA A 211 -16.82 -7.48 18.52
C ALA A 211 -16.06 -7.31 17.16
N GLY A 212 -16.73 -7.44 16.01
CA GLY A 212 -16.25 -7.20 14.64
C GLY A 212 -17.42 -7.27 13.63
N GLY A 213 -17.26 -6.71 12.43
CA GLY A 213 -18.26 -6.81 11.36
C GLY A 213 -18.28 -8.20 10.71
N THR A 214 -19.32 -8.50 9.94
CA THR A 214 -19.42 -9.73 9.12
C THR A 214 -19.60 -9.40 7.65
N VAL A 215 -19.28 -10.36 6.79
CA VAL A 215 -19.40 -10.25 5.34
C VAL A 215 -19.83 -11.58 4.74
N ARG A 216 -20.58 -11.50 3.64
CA ARG A 216 -20.83 -12.65 2.75
C ARG A 216 -20.16 -12.39 1.41
N TYR A 217 -19.39 -13.38 0.94
CA TYR A 217 -18.70 -13.29 -0.34
C TYR A 217 -19.43 -14.09 -1.39
N LEU A 218 -19.37 -13.64 -2.64
CA LEU A 218 -19.57 -14.48 -3.80
C LEU A 218 -18.22 -15.01 -4.25
N LEU A 219 -18.06 -16.33 -4.21
CA LEU A 219 -16.84 -16.99 -4.67
C LEU A 219 -16.88 -17.26 -6.16
N ALA A 220 -15.71 -17.29 -6.78
CA ALA A 220 -15.54 -17.64 -8.18
C ALA A 220 -15.96 -19.09 -8.45
N PRO A 221 -16.41 -19.41 -9.68
CA PRO A 221 -16.90 -20.75 -10.01
C PRO A 221 -15.82 -21.84 -9.97
N TRP A 222 -14.54 -21.45 -10.01
CA TRP A 222 -13.40 -22.36 -9.87
C TRP A 222 -12.98 -22.60 -8.42
N ILE A 223 -13.68 -22.06 -7.40
CA ILE A 223 -13.34 -22.32 -6.00
C ILE A 223 -14.03 -23.60 -5.53
N ALA A 224 -13.24 -24.58 -5.10
CA ALA A 224 -13.73 -25.86 -4.61
C ALA A 224 -13.94 -25.87 -3.09
N GLN A 225 -13.11 -25.14 -2.35
CA GLN A 225 -13.18 -25.07 -0.89
C GLN A 225 -12.95 -23.64 -0.41
N ALA A 226 -13.66 -23.28 0.66
CA ALA A 226 -13.49 -22.02 1.37
C ALA A 226 -13.33 -22.29 2.86
N ALA A 227 -12.44 -21.55 3.49
CA ALA A 227 -12.19 -21.57 4.92
C ALA A 227 -11.84 -20.17 5.42
N THR A 228 -11.88 -19.99 6.74
CA THR A 228 -11.43 -18.78 7.43
C THR A 228 -10.28 -19.10 8.36
N ARG A 229 -9.33 -18.17 8.50
CA ARG A 229 -8.24 -18.28 9.47
C ARG A 229 -7.92 -16.94 10.10
N ASP A 230 -7.38 -16.94 11.31
CA ASP A 230 -6.81 -15.74 11.94
C ASP A 230 -5.33 -15.63 11.57
N LEU A 231 -4.95 -14.54 10.88
CA LEU A 231 -3.55 -14.31 10.48
C LEU A 231 -2.61 -14.19 11.69
N LEU A 232 -3.11 -13.80 12.87
CA LEU A 232 -2.31 -13.69 14.09
C LEU A 232 -1.94 -15.07 14.66
N ARG A 233 -2.67 -16.12 14.25
CA ARG A 233 -2.52 -17.49 14.77
C ARG A 233 -1.85 -18.38 13.73
N ALA A 234 -0.52 -18.22 13.60
CA ALA A 234 0.26 -18.91 12.58
C ALA A 234 0.11 -20.45 12.61
N GLY A 235 -0.06 -21.04 13.80
CA GLY A 235 -0.20 -22.49 14.00
C GLY A 235 -1.63 -23.01 14.01
N GLU A 236 -2.66 -22.16 13.95
CA GLU A 236 -4.06 -22.61 13.92
C GLU A 236 -4.48 -23.04 12.50
N GLU A 237 -5.26 -24.11 12.43
CA GLU A 237 -5.86 -24.59 11.20
C GLU A 237 -6.99 -23.68 10.71
N ALA A 238 -7.22 -23.68 9.40
CA ALA A 238 -8.32 -22.95 8.82
C ALA A 238 -9.65 -23.66 9.13
N ARG A 239 -10.69 -22.88 9.43
CA ARG A 239 -12.04 -23.38 9.73
C ARG A 239 -12.87 -23.36 8.45
N PRO A 240 -13.50 -24.49 8.05
CA PRO A 240 -14.36 -24.52 6.87
C PRO A 240 -15.42 -23.43 6.90
N LEU A 241 -15.67 -22.83 5.73
CA LEU A 241 -16.70 -21.82 5.51
C LEU A 241 -17.70 -22.39 4.50
N ALA A 242 -18.95 -22.55 4.92
CA ALA A 242 -20.00 -23.08 4.07
C ALA A 242 -20.27 -22.16 2.87
N VAL A 243 -20.52 -22.77 1.71
CA VAL A 243 -20.82 -22.08 0.45
C VAL A 243 -22.13 -22.62 -0.10
N ALA A 244 -23.08 -21.73 -0.38
CA ALA A 244 -24.36 -22.07 -1.00
C ALA A 244 -24.19 -22.44 -2.48
N ALA A 245 -25.21 -23.06 -3.06
CA ALA A 245 -25.19 -23.53 -4.45
C ALA A 245 -24.97 -22.42 -5.49
N ASP A 246 -25.28 -21.16 -5.16
CA ASP A 246 -25.04 -20.00 -6.02
C ASP A 246 -23.64 -19.39 -5.84
N GLY A 247 -22.80 -19.98 -4.98
CA GLY A 247 -21.44 -19.55 -4.67
C GLY A 247 -21.34 -18.52 -3.56
N VAL A 248 -22.44 -18.19 -2.88
CA VAL A 248 -22.43 -17.25 -1.76
C VAL A 248 -22.01 -17.95 -0.47
N THR A 249 -21.05 -17.38 0.26
CA THR A 249 -20.62 -17.92 1.55
C THR A 249 -21.68 -17.69 2.64
N GLU A 250 -21.61 -18.49 3.70
CA GLU A 250 -22.12 -18.06 4.99
C GLU A 250 -21.36 -16.82 5.50
N GLU A 251 -21.77 -16.30 6.65
CA GLU A 251 -21.16 -15.09 7.22
C GLU A 251 -19.75 -15.37 7.73
N ALA A 252 -18.78 -14.65 7.18
CA ALA A 252 -17.41 -14.64 7.64
C ALA A 252 -17.15 -13.40 8.50
N ALA A 253 -16.39 -13.57 9.58
CA ALA A 253 -15.91 -12.44 10.37
C ALA A 253 -14.92 -11.59 9.56
N VAL A 254 -14.95 -10.27 9.73
CA VAL A 254 -13.95 -9.35 9.19
C VAL A 254 -13.26 -8.54 10.30
N PRO A 255 -12.02 -8.07 10.08
CA PRO A 255 -11.33 -7.24 11.06
C PRO A 255 -12.11 -5.96 11.40
N ARG A 256 -12.13 -5.53 12.67
CA ARG A 256 -12.90 -4.37 13.17
C ARG A 256 -12.77 -3.13 12.30
N THR A 257 -13.88 -2.45 12.01
CA THR A 257 -13.92 -1.17 11.30
C THR A 257 -13.61 0.02 12.22
N ASP A 258 -13.94 -0.08 13.51
CA ASP A 258 -13.93 1.08 14.42
C ASP A 258 -13.06 0.85 15.66
N GLY A 259 -12.16 1.80 15.93
CA GLY A 259 -11.37 1.91 17.16
C GLY A 259 -10.40 3.11 17.06
N PRO A 260 -10.28 3.98 18.08
CA PRO A 260 -9.50 5.21 18.00
C PRO A 260 -8.02 4.88 17.84
N GLY A 261 -7.48 5.22 16.67
CA GLY A 261 -6.06 5.12 16.35
C GLY A 261 -5.57 6.33 15.56
N ALA A 262 -6.35 7.40 15.49
CA ALA A 262 -5.87 8.72 15.12
C ALA A 262 -5.44 9.42 16.41
N PRO A 263 -4.16 9.79 16.60
CA PRO A 263 -3.80 10.66 17.69
C PRO A 263 -4.29 12.09 17.37
N ASP A 264 -5.40 12.49 17.98
CA ASP A 264 -5.71 13.91 18.16
C ASP A 264 -4.84 14.42 19.33
N GLY A 265 -3.62 14.83 19.03
CA GLY A 265 -2.72 15.43 20.01
C GLY A 265 -1.43 15.96 19.38
N PRO A 266 -0.98 17.19 19.67
CA PRO A 266 0.22 17.77 19.04
C PRO A 266 1.54 17.13 19.47
N ASP A 267 1.54 16.26 20.50
CA ASP A 267 2.74 15.70 21.12
C ASP A 267 2.53 14.20 21.43
N GLY A 268 2.94 13.29 20.53
CA GLY A 268 2.75 11.84 20.75
C GLY A 268 3.61 10.96 19.84
N VAL A 269 4.52 10.20 20.45
CA VAL A 269 5.39 9.23 19.78
C VAL A 269 4.54 8.13 19.12
N GLU A 270 4.72 7.96 17.81
CA GLU A 270 3.95 7.08 16.91
C GLU A 270 4.01 5.59 17.31
N ALA A 271 2.96 5.07 17.94
CA ALA A 271 2.71 3.64 17.98
C ALA A 271 2.03 3.20 16.67
N SER A 272 2.82 3.16 15.58
CA SER A 272 2.41 2.56 14.31
C SER A 272 2.10 1.07 14.52
N GLY A 273 0.82 0.68 14.45
CA GLY A 273 0.37 -0.70 14.57
C GLY A 273 -0.28 -1.07 15.91
N ALA A 274 -1.26 -0.29 16.38
CA ALA A 274 -2.07 -0.66 17.54
C ALA A 274 -2.49 -2.15 17.50
N ALA A 275 -2.30 -2.91 18.57
CA ALA A 275 -2.57 -4.34 18.56
C ALA A 275 -4.04 -4.62 18.18
N CYS A 276 -4.26 -5.55 17.24
CA CYS A 276 -5.58 -6.13 17.00
C CYS A 276 -5.68 -7.47 17.72
N GLY A 277 -6.88 -7.83 18.17
CA GLY A 277 -7.11 -9.11 18.85
C GLY A 277 -7.20 -10.32 17.89
N ALA A 278 -7.56 -10.06 16.63
CA ALA A 278 -7.65 -11.03 15.55
C ALA A 278 -7.61 -10.30 14.21
N TRP A 279 -7.19 -11.02 13.16
CA TRP A 279 -7.29 -10.60 11.77
C TRP A 279 -7.79 -11.77 10.92
N PRO A 280 -9.12 -11.96 10.84
CA PRO A 280 -9.71 -12.98 9.98
C PRO A 280 -9.35 -12.76 8.49
N ALA A 281 -9.05 -13.85 7.79
CA ALA A 281 -8.79 -13.90 6.36
C ALA A 281 -9.49 -15.12 5.76
N LEU A 282 -9.82 -15.05 4.47
CA LEU A 282 -10.30 -16.18 3.69
C LEU A 282 -9.11 -17.01 3.22
N GLU A 283 -9.21 -18.33 3.34
CA GLU A 283 -8.34 -19.29 2.66
C GLU A 283 -9.20 -20.04 1.63
N LEU A 284 -8.80 -19.98 0.36
CA LEU A 284 -9.55 -20.56 -0.75
C LEU A 284 -8.69 -21.59 -1.47
N THR A 285 -9.31 -22.68 -1.89
CA THR A 285 -8.67 -23.72 -2.70
C THR A 285 -9.36 -23.80 -4.05
N SER A 286 -8.59 -23.70 -5.13
CA SER A 286 -9.12 -23.85 -6.49
C SER A 286 -9.55 -25.29 -6.78
N SER A 287 -10.47 -25.44 -7.72
CA SER A 287 -10.84 -26.71 -8.32
C SER A 287 -9.61 -27.38 -8.95
N PRO A 288 -9.52 -28.73 -8.90
CA PRO A 288 -8.46 -29.47 -9.60
C PRO A 288 -8.49 -29.30 -11.12
N ARG A 289 -9.59 -28.74 -11.68
CA ARG A 289 -9.68 -28.38 -13.11
C ARG A 289 -8.85 -27.14 -13.45
N ILE A 290 -8.48 -26.33 -12.45
CA ILE A 290 -7.45 -25.32 -12.60
C ILE A 290 -6.12 -26.00 -12.24
N VAL A 291 -5.28 -26.21 -13.25
CA VAL A 291 -3.96 -26.85 -13.08
C VAL A 291 -3.14 -26.04 -12.05
N GLU A 292 -2.40 -26.74 -11.20
CA GLU A 292 -1.59 -26.24 -10.06
C GLU A 292 -2.34 -25.95 -8.73
N GLU A 293 -3.44 -26.67 -8.42
CA GLU A 293 -4.10 -26.75 -7.08
C GLU A 293 -3.81 -25.57 -6.13
N HIS A 294 -4.36 -24.41 -6.47
CA HIS A 294 -4.00 -23.16 -5.82
C HIS A 294 -4.76 -23.02 -4.52
N ALA A 295 -4.06 -23.20 -3.39
CA ALA A 295 -4.52 -22.74 -2.08
C ALA A 295 -3.90 -21.36 -1.79
N PHE A 296 -4.75 -20.35 -1.59
CA PHE A 296 -4.33 -18.95 -1.41
C PHE A 296 -5.16 -18.23 -0.36
N VAL A 297 -4.61 -17.11 0.15
CA VAL A 297 -5.22 -16.34 1.24
C VAL A 297 -5.63 -14.96 0.75
N LEU A 298 -6.85 -14.54 1.10
CA LEU A 298 -7.38 -13.20 0.85
C LEU A 298 -7.71 -12.48 2.17
N ALA A 299 -7.28 -11.24 2.29
CA ALA A 299 -7.64 -10.36 3.40
C ALA A 299 -8.75 -9.38 3.00
N ASP A 300 -9.70 -9.17 3.90
CA ASP A 300 -10.73 -8.14 3.74
C ASP A 300 -10.26 -6.78 4.29
N LEU A 301 -10.15 -5.79 3.40
CA LEU A 301 -9.82 -4.41 3.75
C LEU A 301 -11.02 -3.45 3.62
N GLY A 302 -12.24 -3.98 3.59
CA GLY A 302 -13.48 -3.20 3.43
C GLY A 302 -13.86 -2.85 1.99
N ALA A 303 -13.05 -3.19 1.00
CA ALA A 303 -13.35 -2.98 -0.42
C ALA A 303 -14.26 -4.08 -0.99
N LEU A 304 -14.75 -3.89 -2.22
CA LEU A 304 -15.57 -4.90 -2.91
C LEU A 304 -14.75 -6.16 -3.27
N THR A 305 -13.49 -5.99 -3.65
CA THR A 305 -12.53 -7.07 -3.92
C THR A 305 -11.61 -7.27 -2.71
N PRO A 306 -11.49 -8.50 -2.16
CA PRO A 306 -10.48 -8.83 -1.17
C PRO A 306 -9.05 -8.74 -1.71
N VAL A 307 -8.06 -8.77 -0.82
CA VAL A 307 -6.64 -8.55 -1.13
C VAL A 307 -5.86 -9.84 -1.05
N HIS A 308 -5.18 -10.22 -2.14
CA HIS A 308 -4.36 -11.42 -2.20
C HIS A 308 -3.08 -11.29 -1.36
N LEU A 309 -2.84 -12.24 -0.45
CA LEU A 309 -1.66 -12.27 0.39
C LEU A 309 -0.63 -13.29 -0.11
N THR A 310 0.60 -12.84 -0.26
CA THR A 310 1.73 -13.66 -0.72
C THR A 310 2.96 -13.50 0.16
N TYR A 311 3.93 -14.39 -0.02
CA TYR A 311 5.16 -14.41 0.75
C TYR A 311 6.34 -14.86 -0.13
N THR A 312 7.45 -14.15 -0.03
CA THR A 312 8.71 -14.51 -0.69
C THR A 312 9.77 -14.80 0.37
N PRO A 313 10.25 -16.06 0.49
CA PRO A 313 11.19 -16.46 1.52
C PRO A 313 12.60 -15.90 1.29
N LEU A 314 13.43 -16.04 2.33
CA LEU A 314 14.86 -15.76 2.25
C LEU A 314 15.52 -16.52 1.09
N PRO A 315 16.49 -15.90 0.40
CA PRO A 315 17.16 -16.51 -0.75
C PRO A 315 18.00 -17.73 -0.37
N ASP A 316 18.48 -17.82 0.88
CA ASP A 316 19.45 -18.81 1.35
C ASP A 316 18.94 -19.60 2.58
N GLY A 317 17.62 -19.85 2.68
CA GLY A 317 16.99 -20.55 3.82
C GLY A 317 16.25 -21.85 3.46
N PRO A 318 15.69 -22.57 4.46
CA PRO A 318 14.78 -23.69 4.20
C PRO A 318 13.59 -23.21 3.34
N GLY A 319 13.43 -23.78 2.15
CA GLY A 319 12.43 -23.33 1.17
C GLY A 319 12.91 -22.25 0.19
N ALA A 320 14.21 -21.96 0.14
CA ALA A 320 14.85 -21.18 -0.90
C ALA A 320 14.47 -21.73 -2.29
N VAL A 321 13.99 -20.85 -3.16
CA VAL A 321 13.73 -21.14 -4.57
C VAL A 321 14.36 -20.05 -5.42
N PRO A 322 14.62 -20.33 -6.71
CA PRO A 322 14.96 -19.29 -7.66
C PRO A 322 13.97 -18.13 -7.54
N ALA A 323 14.49 -16.90 -7.53
CA ALA A 323 13.74 -15.67 -7.25
C ALA A 323 12.77 -15.30 -8.38
N ARG A 324 11.73 -16.12 -8.62
CA ARG A 324 10.84 -15.88 -9.76
C ARG A 324 9.39 -15.57 -9.47
N GLN A 325 8.75 -15.99 -8.38
CA GLN A 325 7.43 -15.49 -8.00
C GLN A 325 7.20 -15.56 -6.49
N PRO A 326 6.42 -14.63 -5.89
CA PRO A 326 5.88 -14.81 -4.55
C PRO A 326 5.13 -16.14 -4.43
N ARG A 327 5.23 -16.77 -3.27
CA ARG A 327 4.46 -17.97 -2.92
C ARG A 327 3.15 -17.56 -2.26
N GLU A 328 2.22 -18.50 -2.22
CA GLU A 328 0.98 -18.34 -1.48
C GLU A 328 1.21 -18.24 0.03
N ALA A 329 0.40 -17.42 0.70
CA ALA A 329 0.48 -17.20 2.15
C ALA A 329 -0.09 -18.36 3.01
N THR A 330 -0.10 -19.57 2.46
CA THR A 330 -0.68 -20.77 3.08
C THR A 330 0.35 -21.61 3.84
N GLY A 331 1.63 -21.58 3.45
CA GLY A 331 2.68 -22.41 4.07
C GLY A 331 3.15 -21.92 5.46
N PRO A 332 3.73 -22.80 6.31
CA PRO A 332 4.14 -22.45 7.67
C PRO A 332 5.07 -21.23 7.77
N ALA A 333 6.06 -21.12 6.88
CA ALA A 333 6.97 -19.97 6.84
C ALA A 333 6.24 -18.66 6.53
N ALA A 334 5.29 -18.69 5.58
CA ALA A 334 4.48 -17.53 5.24
C ALA A 334 3.59 -17.12 6.42
N ARG A 335 2.94 -18.08 7.08
CA ARG A 335 2.10 -17.84 8.26
C ARG A 335 2.91 -17.20 9.40
N ALA A 336 4.13 -17.69 9.65
CA ALA A 336 5.03 -17.12 10.64
C ALA A 336 5.49 -15.69 10.29
N ALA A 337 5.71 -15.39 9.01
CA ALA A 337 6.06 -14.05 8.56
C ALA A 337 4.90 -13.06 8.65
N TRP A 338 3.66 -13.50 8.35
CA TRP A 338 2.46 -12.67 8.37
C TRP A 338 1.95 -12.35 9.78
N ALA A 339 2.00 -13.30 10.71
CA ALA A 339 1.43 -13.15 12.05
C ALA A 339 1.83 -11.87 12.81
N PRO A 340 3.12 -11.49 12.89
CA PRO A 340 3.51 -10.29 13.64
C PRO A 340 3.13 -8.96 12.95
N VAL A 341 2.75 -8.99 11.66
CA VAL A 341 2.46 -7.78 10.87
C VAL A 341 1.00 -7.69 10.41
N ALA A 342 0.19 -8.72 10.62
CA ALA A 342 -1.19 -8.80 10.17
C ALA A 342 -2.04 -7.58 10.59
N CYS A 343 -1.88 -7.09 11.83
CA CYS A 343 -2.64 -5.93 12.32
C CYS A 343 -2.36 -4.63 11.55
N ARG A 344 -1.23 -4.53 10.83
CA ARG A 344 -0.87 -3.37 10.01
C ARG A 344 -1.61 -3.32 8.68
N LEU A 345 -2.25 -4.40 8.26
CA LEU A 345 -3.13 -4.39 7.07
C LEU A 345 -4.26 -3.35 7.20
N ARG A 346 -4.57 -2.88 8.42
CA ARG A 346 -5.49 -1.74 8.62
C ARG A 346 -5.02 -0.46 7.93
N GLU A 347 -3.71 -0.24 7.84
CA GLU A 347 -3.11 0.97 7.25
C GLU A 347 -3.36 1.04 5.74
N LEU A 348 -3.74 -0.09 5.12
CA LEU A 348 -3.97 -0.23 3.68
C LEU A 348 -5.44 -0.07 3.28
N ARG A 349 -6.35 0.12 4.25
CA ARG A 349 -7.79 0.28 3.98
C ARG A 349 -8.04 1.51 3.13
N GLY A 350 -8.98 1.38 2.19
CA GLY A 350 -9.30 2.44 1.23
C GLY A 350 -8.22 2.73 0.19
N GLY A 351 -7.06 2.07 0.23
CA GLY A 351 -5.92 2.33 -0.67
C GLY A 351 -6.01 1.70 -2.06
N GLY A 352 -7.08 0.97 -2.39
CA GLY A 352 -7.21 0.30 -3.69
C GLY A 352 -6.17 -0.81 -3.92
N VAL A 353 -5.74 -1.46 -2.84
CA VAL A 353 -4.77 -2.55 -2.86
C VAL A 353 -5.42 -3.82 -3.41
N ARG A 354 -4.72 -4.52 -4.30
CA ARG A 354 -5.16 -5.81 -4.86
C ARG A 354 -4.36 -6.99 -4.31
N ALA A 355 -3.10 -6.75 -3.95
CA ALA A 355 -2.21 -7.77 -3.43
C ALA A 355 -1.19 -7.17 -2.45
N VAL A 356 -0.79 -7.97 -1.46
CA VAL A 356 0.31 -7.64 -0.55
C VAL A 356 1.28 -8.81 -0.48
N ASN A 357 2.58 -8.53 -0.66
CA ASN A 357 3.64 -9.52 -0.54
C ASN A 357 4.57 -9.14 0.62
N ILE A 358 4.93 -10.10 1.47
CA ILE A 358 6.07 -9.97 2.38
C ILE A 358 7.28 -10.64 1.72
N TRP A 359 8.30 -9.85 1.39
CA TRP A 359 9.56 -10.39 0.90
C TRP A 359 10.66 -10.32 1.96
N GLU A 360 11.10 -11.47 2.45
CA GLU A 360 12.27 -11.57 3.31
C GLU A 360 13.53 -11.57 2.43
N PHE A 361 14.17 -10.40 2.30
CA PHE A 361 15.23 -10.21 1.32
C PHE A 361 16.63 -10.46 1.88
N ALA A 362 16.82 -10.41 3.20
CA ALA A 362 18.11 -10.65 3.84
C ALA A 362 17.96 -11.19 5.28
N GLY A 363 18.92 -12.01 5.71
CA GLY A 363 19.10 -12.39 7.10
C GLY A 363 20.49 -11.95 7.58
N THR A 364 20.57 -11.38 8.78
CA THR A 364 21.83 -10.85 9.33
C THR A 364 22.01 -11.28 10.78
N GLU A 365 23.23 -11.68 11.15
CA GLU A 365 23.59 -11.83 12.56
C GLU A 365 23.66 -10.47 13.23
N LEU A 366 22.96 -10.33 14.35
CA LEU A 366 22.97 -9.10 15.14
C LEU A 366 24.24 -9.06 16.00
N PRO A 367 24.85 -7.86 16.17
CA PRO A 367 25.97 -7.69 17.10
C PRO A 367 25.66 -8.15 18.52
N ASP A 368 26.72 -8.41 19.28
CA ASP A 368 26.67 -8.78 20.69
C ASP A 368 25.94 -10.10 20.97
N GLY A 369 25.95 -11.03 20.01
CA GLY A 369 25.33 -12.35 20.17
C GLY A 369 23.81 -12.29 20.26
N ALA A 370 23.18 -11.23 19.76
CA ALA A 370 21.73 -11.03 19.83
C ALA A 370 20.94 -11.89 18.81
N GLY A 371 21.61 -12.82 18.14
CA GLY A 371 21.04 -13.80 17.21
C GLY A 371 20.71 -13.25 15.83
N ARG A 372 20.04 -14.08 15.02
CA ARG A 372 19.76 -13.79 13.61
C ARG A 372 18.48 -12.97 13.40
N ALA A 373 18.61 -11.79 12.83
CA ALA A 373 17.49 -10.99 12.40
C ALA A 373 17.12 -11.23 10.93
N VAL A 374 15.86 -10.98 10.59
CA VAL A 374 15.33 -11.05 9.23
C VAL A 374 14.90 -9.67 8.77
N TRP A 375 15.37 -9.26 7.61
CA TRP A 375 14.93 -8.05 6.93
C TRP A 375 13.84 -8.41 5.94
N SER A 376 12.71 -7.72 6.06
CA SER A 376 11.56 -7.91 5.19
C SER A 376 11.14 -6.62 4.53
N CYS A 377 10.63 -6.72 3.33
CA CYS A 377 9.95 -5.65 2.64
C CYS A 377 8.52 -6.08 2.31
N THR A 378 7.56 -5.44 2.98
CA THR A 378 6.14 -5.62 2.70
C THR A 378 5.74 -4.66 1.59
N ARG A 379 5.25 -5.18 0.47
CA ARG A 379 4.77 -4.37 -0.65
C ARG A 379 3.26 -4.50 -0.81
N ALA A 380 2.55 -3.39 -0.69
CA ALA A 380 1.15 -3.27 -1.10
C ALA A 380 1.08 -2.80 -2.56
N SER A 381 0.50 -3.62 -3.43
CA SER A 381 0.34 -3.32 -4.85
C SER A 381 -1.12 -3.00 -5.15
N GLY A 382 -1.36 -1.86 -5.80
CA GLY A 382 -2.66 -1.51 -6.37
C GLY A 382 -2.77 -1.90 -7.85
N TRP A 383 -3.79 -1.34 -8.51
CA TRP A 383 -4.07 -1.55 -9.94
C TRP A 383 -3.27 -0.63 -10.88
N ALA A 384 -2.68 0.45 -10.36
CA ALA A 384 -1.98 1.45 -11.18
C ALA A 384 -0.53 1.09 -11.55
N GLY A 385 0.07 0.06 -10.93
CA GLY A 385 1.46 -0.34 -11.14
C GLY A 385 2.40 0.01 -9.97
N PRO A 386 2.63 1.30 -9.65
CA PRO A 386 3.36 1.71 -8.46
C PRO A 386 2.70 1.17 -7.18
N GLY A 387 3.51 0.97 -6.15
CA GLY A 387 3.05 0.38 -4.88
C GLY A 387 3.83 0.92 -3.70
N ASP A 388 3.26 0.69 -2.53
CA ASP A 388 3.77 1.21 -1.27
C ASP A 388 4.52 0.12 -0.52
N VAL A 389 5.67 0.47 0.04
CA VAL A 389 6.57 -0.46 0.71
C VAL A 389 6.85 -0.04 2.15
N LEU A 390 6.94 -1.04 3.01
CA LEU A 390 7.43 -0.93 4.38
C LEU A 390 8.56 -1.95 4.57
N VAL A 391 9.74 -1.44 4.91
CA VAL A 391 10.90 -2.26 5.28
C VAL A 391 10.93 -2.42 6.79
N GLN A 392 11.11 -3.65 7.27
CA GLN A 392 11.18 -3.98 8.69
C GLN A 392 12.35 -4.89 9.00
N LEU A 393 12.94 -4.68 10.18
CA LEU A 393 13.90 -5.57 10.82
C LEU A 393 13.18 -6.40 11.88
N ARG A 394 13.12 -7.72 11.70
CA ARG A 394 12.56 -8.65 12.67
C ARG A 394 13.69 -9.34 13.45
N PRO A 395 13.94 -8.97 14.72
CA PRO A 395 14.90 -9.67 15.57
C PRO A 395 14.42 -11.10 15.91
N PRO A 396 15.28 -11.97 16.48
CA PRO A 396 14.88 -13.31 16.93
C PRO A 396 13.75 -13.30 17.97
N ALA A 397 13.71 -12.26 18.80
CA ALA A 397 12.71 -12.06 19.84
C ALA A 397 12.26 -10.60 19.88
N GLY A 398 10.97 -10.39 20.13
CA GLY A 398 10.34 -9.07 20.15
C GLY A 398 9.65 -8.69 18.83
N PRO A 399 9.00 -7.53 18.79
CA PRO A 399 8.25 -7.08 17.62
C PRO A 399 9.19 -6.68 16.47
N PRO A 400 8.73 -6.77 15.20
CA PRO A 400 9.42 -6.14 14.08
C PRO A 400 9.58 -4.63 14.28
N GLN A 401 10.76 -4.11 13.95
CA GLN A 401 11.07 -2.68 13.94
C GLN A 401 10.89 -2.10 12.53
N ASP A 402 10.15 -1.01 12.40
CA ASP A 402 10.07 -0.25 11.14
C ASP A 402 11.41 0.40 10.83
N VAL A 403 11.88 0.23 9.58
CA VAL A 403 13.16 0.74 9.09
C VAL A 403 12.93 1.89 8.14
N ALA A 404 12.11 1.67 7.11
CA ALA A 404 11.87 2.64 6.06
C ALA A 404 10.50 2.43 5.42
N ARG A 405 9.93 3.50 4.88
CA ARG A 405 8.70 3.46 4.08
C ARG A 405 8.94 4.22 2.78
N SER A 406 8.38 3.75 1.67
CA SER A 406 8.38 4.48 0.40
C SER A 406 7.06 4.23 -0.30
N ARG A 407 6.51 5.26 -0.95
CA ARG A 407 5.22 5.19 -1.66
C ARG A 407 5.42 5.34 -3.15
N GLY A 408 4.51 4.77 -3.94
CA GLY A 408 4.53 4.92 -5.40
C GLY A 408 5.84 4.45 -6.06
N THR A 409 6.43 3.37 -5.55
CA THR A 409 7.73 2.84 -6.01
C THR A 409 7.59 1.47 -6.68
N ALA A 410 8.60 1.08 -7.46
CA ALA A 410 8.76 -0.29 -7.99
C ALA A 410 9.47 -1.24 -7.01
N ALA A 411 10.05 -0.70 -5.92
CA ALA A 411 10.80 -1.46 -4.93
C ALA A 411 9.99 -2.65 -4.39
N CYS A 412 10.68 -3.75 -4.13
CA CYS A 412 10.12 -5.01 -3.61
C CYS A 412 9.06 -5.64 -4.53
N GLY A 413 9.01 -5.20 -5.78
CA GLY A 413 8.22 -5.78 -6.85
C GLY A 413 9.11 -6.53 -7.85
N ARG A 414 8.47 -7.11 -8.87
CA ARG A 414 9.14 -7.86 -9.94
C ARG A 414 10.29 -7.09 -10.60
N PHE A 415 10.18 -5.78 -10.71
CA PHE A 415 11.17 -4.93 -11.39
C PHE A 415 12.03 -4.10 -10.42
N GLY A 416 11.81 -4.19 -9.11
CA GLY A 416 12.57 -3.46 -8.08
C GLY A 416 13.18 -4.44 -7.08
N GLN A 417 14.06 -5.32 -7.55
CA GLN A 417 14.62 -6.43 -6.77
C GLN A 417 15.94 -6.07 -6.06
N HIS A 418 16.47 -4.88 -6.28
CA HIS A 418 17.74 -4.45 -5.68
C HIS A 418 17.44 -3.56 -4.48
N LEU A 419 17.46 -4.18 -3.31
CA LEU A 419 17.14 -3.51 -2.05
C LEU A 419 18.40 -3.30 -1.22
N LEU A 420 18.47 -2.14 -0.59
CA LEU A 420 19.35 -1.81 0.52
C LEU A 420 18.52 -1.06 1.56
N ALA A 421 18.68 -1.40 2.83
CA ALA A 421 18.07 -0.66 3.92
C ALA A 421 18.99 -0.66 5.13
N GLY A 422 18.80 0.30 6.02
CA GLY A 422 19.53 0.31 7.29
C GLY A 422 18.85 1.14 8.35
N THR A 423 19.19 0.85 9.60
CA THR A 423 18.61 1.47 10.78
C THR A 423 19.66 1.60 11.88
N ARG A 424 19.41 2.49 12.83
CA ARG A 424 20.11 2.46 14.12
C ARG A 424 19.40 1.46 15.03
N TRP A 425 20.19 0.60 15.64
CA TRP A 425 19.69 -0.46 16.51
C TRP A 425 20.52 -0.53 17.78
N ARG A 426 19.85 -0.80 18.90
CA ARG A 426 20.48 -0.96 20.21
C ARG A 426 20.55 -2.43 20.56
N SER A 427 21.73 -2.91 20.88
CA SER A 427 21.91 -4.28 21.33
C SER A 427 21.36 -4.51 22.73
N PRO A 428 21.09 -5.77 23.12
CA PRO A 428 20.76 -6.13 24.50
C PRO A 428 21.85 -5.70 25.50
N ALA A 429 23.11 -5.59 25.07
CA ALA A 429 24.22 -5.07 25.87
C ALA A 429 24.25 -3.53 25.98
N GLY A 430 23.25 -2.84 25.41
CA GLY A 430 23.10 -1.40 25.49
C GLY A 430 23.92 -0.59 24.50
N ARG A 431 24.71 -1.24 23.62
CA ARG A 431 25.54 -0.60 22.58
C ARG A 431 24.71 -0.26 21.35
N TRP A 432 25.05 0.85 20.69
CA TRP A 432 24.35 1.27 19.48
C TRP A 432 25.14 0.91 18.23
N TYR A 433 24.41 0.49 17.20
CA TYR A 433 24.95 0.13 15.90
C TYR A 433 24.13 0.78 14.79
N VAL A 434 24.79 1.14 13.69
CA VAL A 434 24.14 1.22 12.38
C VAL A 434 24.17 -0.17 11.79
N LEU A 435 23.00 -0.73 11.52
CA LEU A 435 22.84 -1.98 10.79
C LEU A 435 22.37 -1.68 9.38
N ALA A 436 22.89 -2.39 8.39
CA ALA A 436 22.37 -2.36 7.04
C ALA A 436 22.37 -3.74 6.41
N ALA A 437 21.40 -3.98 5.52
CA ALA A 437 21.29 -5.22 4.78
C ALA A 437 20.87 -4.99 3.33
N GLY A 438 21.46 -5.79 2.45
CA GLY A 438 21.21 -5.79 1.01
C GLY A 438 20.55 -7.08 0.54
N SER A 439 19.73 -6.97 -0.51
CA SER A 439 19.15 -8.11 -1.24
C SER A 439 20.23 -8.99 -1.91
N ARG A 440 19.82 -10.10 -2.53
CA ARG A 440 20.70 -11.15 -3.08
C ARG A 440 21.85 -10.63 -3.97
N GLU A 441 21.61 -9.61 -4.78
CA GLU A 441 22.61 -9.10 -5.74
C GLU A 441 23.58 -8.09 -5.12
N VAL A 442 23.38 -7.65 -3.87
CA VAL A 442 24.30 -6.73 -3.20
C VAL A 442 25.59 -7.48 -2.84
N ALA A 443 26.72 -6.95 -3.28
CA ALA A 443 28.06 -7.52 -3.11
C ALA A 443 28.93 -6.73 -2.13
N ALA A 444 28.61 -5.46 -1.86
CA ALA A 444 29.24 -4.66 -0.80
C ALA A 444 28.28 -3.56 -0.32
N ILE A 445 28.45 -3.14 0.93
CA ILE A 445 27.71 -2.03 1.54
C ILE A 445 28.71 -1.03 2.11
N THR A 446 28.53 0.24 1.77
CA THR A 446 29.31 1.37 2.30
C THR A 446 28.39 2.29 3.09
N ALA A 447 28.84 2.68 4.28
CA ALA A 447 28.27 3.75 5.07
C ALA A 447 29.19 4.96 5.07
N ASP A 448 28.61 6.13 4.84
CA ASP A 448 29.29 7.42 4.84
C ASP A 448 28.60 8.42 5.79
N GLY A 449 29.32 9.48 6.16
CA GLY A 449 28.80 10.55 7.01
C GLY A 449 29.15 10.35 8.48
N ALA A 450 28.14 10.33 9.35
CA ALA A 450 28.34 10.24 10.81
C ALA A 450 28.82 8.87 11.31
N ALA A 451 28.65 7.83 10.49
CA ALA A 451 29.31 6.54 10.64
C ALA A 451 29.98 6.24 9.31
N ARG A 452 31.24 5.78 9.35
CA ARG A 452 32.00 5.43 8.15
C ARG A 452 32.49 4.00 8.23
N GLY A 453 32.33 3.27 7.16
CA GLY A 453 32.83 1.91 7.05
C GLY A 453 32.30 1.22 5.80
N GLU A 454 32.96 0.12 5.45
CA GLU A 454 32.58 -0.71 4.32
C GLU A 454 32.59 -2.17 4.78
N ALA A 455 31.64 -2.93 4.26
CA ALA A 455 31.62 -4.38 4.40
C ALA A 455 31.46 -5.03 3.03
N ALA A 456 32.29 -6.04 2.77
CA ALA A 456 32.03 -6.97 1.69
C ALA A 456 30.80 -7.82 2.04
N GLY A 457 29.97 -8.10 1.04
CA GLY A 457 28.73 -8.87 1.18
C GLY A 457 27.48 -8.01 1.42
N ARG A 458 26.47 -8.65 2.00
CA ARG A 458 25.09 -8.15 2.10
C ARG A 458 24.72 -7.57 3.46
N ALA A 459 25.67 -7.46 4.39
CA ALA A 459 25.40 -7.02 5.75
C ALA A 459 26.51 -6.08 6.23
N LEU A 460 26.13 -5.03 6.95
CA LEU A 460 27.03 -4.08 7.59
C LEU A 460 26.54 -3.82 9.02
N ALA A 461 27.47 -3.83 9.97
CA ALA A 461 27.23 -3.40 11.34
C ALA A 461 28.37 -2.49 11.80
N LEU A 462 28.07 -1.24 12.15
CA LEU A 462 29.05 -0.26 12.60
C LEU A 462 28.66 0.30 13.97
N PRO A 463 29.55 0.30 14.98
CA PRO A 463 29.25 0.88 16.27
C PRO A 463 29.07 2.40 16.15
N VAL A 464 28.10 2.95 16.89
CA VAL A 464 27.84 4.40 16.97
C VAL A 464 27.58 4.83 18.41
N ALA A 465 27.71 6.12 18.69
CA ALA A 465 27.64 6.65 20.05
C ALA A 465 26.24 6.58 20.68
N GLY A 466 25.17 6.57 19.88
CA GLY A 466 23.82 6.67 20.42
C GLY A 466 22.70 6.56 19.37
N PRO A 467 21.44 6.71 19.81
CA PRO A 467 20.26 6.70 18.92
C PRO A 467 20.24 7.91 17.98
N GLN A 468 20.81 9.02 18.44
CA GLN A 468 20.91 10.26 17.69
C GLN A 468 22.35 10.46 17.22
N GLY A 469 22.49 11.03 16.03
CA GLY A 469 23.77 11.31 15.39
C GLY A 469 23.53 11.92 14.01
N GLY A 470 24.60 12.39 13.36
CA GLY A 470 24.49 12.96 12.01
C GLY A 470 23.95 11.95 11.00
N ALA A 471 23.60 12.43 9.80
CA ALA A 471 23.09 11.56 8.75
C ALA A 471 24.12 10.48 8.37
N VAL A 472 23.63 9.26 8.15
CA VAL A 472 24.42 8.16 7.58
C VAL A 472 23.84 7.84 6.22
N VAL A 473 24.66 7.93 5.20
CA VAL A 473 24.27 7.58 3.83
C VAL A 473 24.73 6.16 3.56
N LEU A 474 23.80 5.31 3.16
CA LEU A 474 24.07 3.92 2.84
C LEU A 474 24.02 3.71 1.33
N THR A 475 25.08 3.13 0.80
CA THR A 475 25.14 2.75 -0.62
C THR A 475 25.56 1.29 -0.76
N GLY A 476 25.00 0.62 -1.75
CA GLY A 476 25.27 -0.77 -2.04
C GLY A 476 25.90 -0.88 -3.42
N ARG A 477 26.85 -1.79 -3.58
CA ARG A 477 27.38 -2.16 -4.90
C ARG A 477 26.87 -3.54 -5.25
N LEU A 478 26.22 -3.66 -6.40
CA LEU A 478 25.72 -4.93 -6.92
C LEU A 478 26.86 -5.78 -7.49
N ALA A 479 26.62 -7.08 -7.67
CA ALA A 479 27.55 -7.98 -8.35
C ALA A 479 27.88 -7.53 -9.78
N SER A 480 26.95 -6.83 -10.45
CA SER A 480 27.15 -6.18 -11.76
C SER A 480 28.05 -4.94 -11.71
N GLY A 481 28.36 -4.42 -10.52
CA GLY A 481 29.09 -3.16 -10.32
C GLY A 481 28.20 -1.92 -10.20
N VAL A 482 26.90 -2.03 -10.50
CA VAL A 482 25.92 -0.94 -10.33
C VAL A 482 25.83 -0.51 -8.87
N LYS A 483 25.65 0.79 -8.62
CA LYS A 483 25.55 1.37 -7.28
C LYS A 483 24.10 1.72 -6.97
N ILE A 484 23.58 1.22 -5.86
CA ILE A 484 22.23 1.51 -5.37
C ILE A 484 22.27 2.32 -4.09
N THR A 485 21.18 3.02 -3.79
CA THR A 485 20.97 3.74 -2.53
C THR A 485 19.97 3.01 -1.64
N ALA A 486 20.09 3.22 -0.32
CA ALA A 486 19.12 2.66 0.62
C ALA A 486 17.72 3.24 0.42
N ILE A 487 16.70 2.44 0.72
CA ILE A 487 15.33 2.91 0.84
C ILE A 487 15.22 3.74 2.12
N ASP A 488 14.92 5.03 1.98
CA ASP A 488 14.88 6.02 3.07
C ASP A 488 13.63 6.92 3.02
N GLY A 489 12.69 6.64 2.13
CA GLY A 489 11.46 7.42 1.94
C GLY A 489 11.55 8.60 0.97
N GLY A 490 12.73 8.83 0.37
CA GLY A 490 12.91 9.75 -0.75
C GLY A 490 13.03 9.05 -2.11
N ALA A 491 14.02 9.48 -2.91
CA ALA A 491 14.36 8.88 -4.21
C ALA A 491 15.15 7.55 -4.10
N GLY A 492 15.30 7.01 -2.89
CA GLY A 492 16.05 5.79 -2.59
C GLY A 492 15.47 4.52 -3.23
N GLY A 493 16.33 3.53 -3.47
CA GLY A 493 15.95 2.27 -4.13
C GLY A 493 15.87 2.36 -5.66
N ARG A 494 16.65 3.27 -6.27
CA ARG A 494 16.86 3.36 -7.72
C ARG A 494 18.28 2.90 -8.05
N ASP A 495 18.40 2.16 -9.15
CA ASP A 495 19.66 1.75 -9.77
C ASP A 495 20.34 2.90 -10.52
#